data_AF-A0A8S3Q2N3-F1
#
_entry.id   AF-A0A8S3Q2N3-F1
#
_cell.length_a   1.000
_cell.length_b   1.000
_cell.length_c   1.000
_cell.angle_alpha   90.00
_cell.angle_beta   90.00
_cell.angle_gamma   90.00
#
_symmetry.space_group_name_H-M   'P 1'
#
loop_
_entity.id
_entity.type
_entity.pdbx_description
1 polymer ?
#
loop_
_entity_poly.entity_id
_entity_poly.type
_entity_poly.pdbx_seq_one_letter_code
_entity_poly.pdbx_strand_id
1 'polypeptide(L)'
;MRFKDYWNIDSLLDFNYYVENLHNKSIISREWLFGKIYEELATSEKGVILVADMASFIRNIASAIVNRYPELGNSILSDDIASDILFGLRCSEDPISCLENAILNPLKNAWKNYQFVILIDAVDECNSADKNNILQLLFKQIDNFPQNVKFILTSRNIEQVLSKFKSLNEIELSSFRNENKNDVTEYIGKNSHLTNFQMNLLTNVSGGNFLHVKLYLESCKKSKNCDFRNIPSSLEKIYQMNLERAFAMEPRLFEELMPIFEVLCTMTKPMTEEQIYEVANISPANRRKIERVIGNELGHFLIFSDGNLSFLHKSIADFLTCKSRKHLRFFVNKENGHTLFAAYFLKSPYISESDLVDVVHHVAMSENDEWKNVLIHGYTKLMFNDTELNFVFLFAPSCKGFQFIYNHKSLVENDKYEVYK
;
A
#
# COMPACT_ATOMS: atom_id res chain seq x y z
N MET A 1 -17.16 -5.44 21.35
CA MET A 1 -18.60 -5.19 21.15
C MET A 1 -19.27 -6.56 21.15
N ARG A 2 -20.09 -6.88 22.16
CA ARG A 2 -20.97 -8.07 22.12
C ARG A 2 -22.13 -7.75 21.19
N PHE A 3 -22.15 -8.35 20.02
CA PHE A 3 -23.33 -8.40 19.17
C PHE A 3 -24.35 -9.31 19.85
N LYS A 4 -25.31 -8.72 20.59
CA LYS A 4 -26.53 -9.41 20.97
C LYS A 4 -27.71 -8.64 20.38
N ASP A 5 -28.49 -9.40 19.62
CA ASP A 5 -29.92 -9.23 19.39
C ASP A 5 -30.43 -8.45 18.17
N TYR A 6 -29.68 -8.37 17.05
CA TYR A 6 -30.30 -8.04 15.73
C TYR A 6 -29.72 -8.75 14.49
N TRP A 7 -28.97 -9.84 14.64
CA TRP A 7 -28.60 -10.71 13.52
C TRP A 7 -29.06 -12.12 13.82
N ASN A 8 -29.92 -12.68 12.97
CA ASN A 8 -30.23 -14.11 13.01
C ASN A 8 -28.99 -14.84 12.47
N ILE A 9 -28.09 -15.26 13.37
CA ILE A 9 -26.73 -15.76 13.09
C ILE A 9 -26.71 -17.19 12.51
N ASP A 10 -27.87 -17.84 12.34
CA ASP A 10 -27.94 -19.19 11.79
C ASP A 10 -27.52 -19.30 10.30
N SER A 11 -27.37 -18.19 9.56
CA SER A 11 -26.96 -18.20 8.15
C SER A 11 -25.45 -18.07 7.89
N LEU A 12 -24.60 -17.94 8.93
CA LEU A 12 -23.14 -17.86 8.80
C LEU A 12 -22.44 -19.23 8.93
N LEU A 13 -23.16 -20.25 9.42
CA LEU A 13 -22.65 -21.62 9.54
C LEU A 13 -22.49 -22.34 8.18
N ASP A 14 -23.04 -21.78 7.10
CA ASP A 14 -22.87 -22.33 5.73
C ASP A 14 -21.61 -21.85 5.00
N PHE A 15 -20.83 -20.91 5.55
CA PHE A 15 -19.64 -20.38 4.87
C PHE A 15 -18.50 -21.41 4.78
N ASN A 16 -18.32 -22.25 5.81
CA ASN A 16 -17.32 -23.32 5.78
C ASN A 16 -17.75 -24.50 4.89
N TYR A 17 -19.06 -24.79 4.80
CA TYR A 17 -19.60 -25.84 3.93
C TYR A 17 -19.46 -25.52 2.43
N TYR A 18 -19.51 -24.24 2.07
CA TYR A 18 -19.34 -23.78 0.68
C TYR A 18 -17.88 -23.82 0.19
N VAL A 19 -16.92 -23.61 1.09
CA VAL A 19 -15.48 -23.63 0.77
C VAL A 19 -14.98 -25.06 0.52
N GLU A 20 -15.49 -26.06 1.24
CA GLU A 20 -15.06 -27.46 1.06
C GLU A 20 -15.62 -28.14 -0.21
N ASN A 21 -16.70 -27.62 -0.81
CA ASN A 21 -17.36 -28.25 -1.96
C ASN A 21 -16.99 -27.67 -3.35
N LEU A 22 -16.07 -26.71 -3.42
CA LEU A 22 -15.64 -26.11 -4.69
C LEU A 22 -14.72 -27.00 -5.55
N HIS A 23 -14.30 -28.16 -5.04
CA HIS A 23 -13.37 -29.05 -5.74
C HIS A 23 -13.96 -29.93 -6.86
N ASN A 24 -15.26 -29.86 -7.17
CA ASN A 24 -15.89 -30.90 -8.01
C ASN A 24 -16.90 -30.42 -9.08
N LYS A 25 -16.64 -29.31 -9.79
CA LYS A 25 -17.34 -29.05 -11.07
C LYS A 25 -16.35 -28.62 -12.15
N SER A 26 -16.28 -29.45 -13.20
CA SER A 26 -15.38 -29.39 -14.35
C SER A 26 -15.07 -27.98 -14.88
N ILE A 27 -13.86 -27.51 -14.57
CA ILE A 27 -13.19 -26.33 -15.11
C ILE A 27 -12.30 -26.84 -16.25
N ILE A 28 -12.82 -26.99 -17.47
CA ILE A 28 -11.97 -27.37 -18.63
C ILE A 28 -12.11 -26.39 -19.81
N SER A 29 -13.07 -25.46 -19.78
CA SER A 29 -13.25 -24.46 -20.86
C SER A 29 -12.89 -23.02 -20.52
N ARG A 30 -12.32 -22.76 -19.31
CA ARG A 30 -12.03 -21.40 -18.83
C ARG A 30 -10.58 -21.15 -18.41
N GLU A 31 -9.69 -22.14 -18.54
CA GLU A 31 -8.27 -21.99 -18.17
C GLU A 31 -7.58 -20.86 -18.94
N TRP A 32 -7.98 -20.58 -20.19
CA TRP A 32 -7.38 -19.51 -20.99
C TRP A 32 -7.79 -18.10 -20.53
N LEU A 33 -9.05 -17.92 -20.10
CA LEU A 33 -9.57 -16.64 -19.60
C LEU A 33 -9.05 -16.38 -18.18
N PHE A 34 -8.97 -17.42 -17.35
CA PHE A 34 -8.25 -17.37 -16.08
C PHE A 34 -6.78 -17.02 -16.32
N GLY A 35 -6.10 -17.64 -17.29
CA GLY A 35 -4.72 -17.32 -17.65
C GLY A 35 -4.51 -15.87 -18.08
N LYS A 36 -5.41 -15.32 -18.91
CA LYS A 36 -5.30 -13.95 -19.40
C LYS A 36 -5.58 -12.90 -18.33
N ILE A 37 -6.61 -13.11 -17.51
CA ILE A 37 -6.93 -12.27 -16.33
C ILE A 37 -5.81 -12.37 -15.29
N TYR A 38 -5.19 -13.54 -15.11
CA TYR A 38 -4.11 -13.76 -14.16
C TYR A 38 -2.77 -13.19 -14.67
N GLU A 39 -2.46 -13.27 -15.96
CA GLU A 39 -1.27 -12.61 -16.54
C GLU A 39 -1.42 -11.08 -16.57
N GLU A 40 -2.61 -10.55 -16.83
CA GLU A 40 -2.86 -9.11 -16.93
C GLU A 40 -3.17 -8.43 -15.59
N LEU A 41 -3.73 -9.13 -14.59
CA LEU A 41 -4.05 -8.58 -13.25
C LEU A 41 -3.23 -9.19 -12.10
N ALA A 42 -2.72 -10.42 -12.23
CA ALA A 42 -2.07 -11.17 -11.15
C ALA A 42 -0.53 -11.22 -11.22
N THR A 43 0.10 -10.25 -11.88
CA THR A 43 1.46 -9.82 -11.47
C THR A 43 1.46 -9.09 -10.11
N SER A 44 0.28 -8.90 -9.50
CA SER A 44 0.13 -8.51 -8.10
C SER A 44 -0.61 -9.61 -7.33
N GLU A 45 0.14 -10.36 -6.52
CA GLU A 45 -0.37 -11.49 -5.75
C GLU A 45 -1.47 -11.09 -4.76
N LYS A 46 -2.48 -11.96 -4.65
CA LYS A 46 -3.43 -12.14 -3.54
C LYS A 46 -3.68 -10.93 -2.61
N GLY A 47 -4.70 -10.14 -2.97
CA GLY A 47 -5.68 -9.66 -2.00
C GLY A 47 -5.36 -8.37 -1.21
N VAL A 48 -4.17 -7.78 -1.34
CA VAL A 48 -3.90 -6.42 -0.85
C VAL A 48 -2.99 -5.70 -1.85
N ILE A 49 -3.58 -4.98 -2.79
CA ILE A 49 -2.83 -4.11 -3.70
C ILE A 49 -2.78 -2.73 -3.05
N LEU A 50 -1.58 -2.29 -2.66
CA LEU A 50 -1.33 -0.91 -2.26
C LEU A 50 -1.68 -0.01 -3.46
N VAL A 51 -2.68 0.84 -3.27
CA VAL A 51 -3.24 1.66 -4.33
C VAL A 51 -2.51 2.99 -4.40
N ALA A 52 -1.53 3.11 -5.29
CA ALA A 52 -0.73 4.33 -5.43
C ALA A 52 -1.46 5.43 -6.26
N ASP A 53 -2.38 5.04 -7.15
CA ASP A 53 -3.05 5.95 -8.09
C ASP A 53 -4.51 5.52 -8.39
N MET A 54 -5.29 6.42 -9.00
CA MET A 54 -6.71 6.21 -9.28
C MET A 54 -6.99 5.10 -10.31
N ALA A 55 -6.13 4.90 -11.31
CA ALA A 55 -6.34 3.85 -12.30
C ALA A 55 -6.11 2.47 -11.66
N SER A 56 -5.03 2.33 -10.89
CA SER A 56 -4.78 1.14 -10.07
C SER A 56 -5.93 0.88 -9.09
N PHE A 57 -6.50 1.92 -8.48
CA PHE A 57 -7.67 1.79 -7.61
C PHE A 57 -8.87 1.15 -8.32
N ILE A 58 -9.20 1.66 -9.51
CA ILE A 58 -10.33 1.19 -10.31
C ILE A 58 -10.08 -0.25 -10.76
N ARG A 59 -8.88 -0.54 -11.26
CA ARG A 59 -8.48 -1.91 -11.66
C ARG A 59 -8.58 -2.89 -10.51
N ASN A 60 -8.24 -2.48 -9.28
CA ASN A 60 -8.38 -3.32 -8.10
C ASN A 60 -9.83 -3.63 -7.75
N ILE A 61 -10.73 -2.64 -7.83
CA ILE A 61 -12.16 -2.88 -7.66
C ILE A 61 -12.66 -3.83 -8.73
N ALA A 62 -12.31 -3.59 -10.00
CA ALA A 62 -12.71 -4.44 -11.11
C ALA A 62 -12.21 -5.89 -10.92
N SER A 63 -10.95 -6.08 -10.57
CA SER A 63 -10.35 -7.38 -10.27
C SER A 63 -11.07 -8.09 -9.11
N ALA A 64 -11.34 -7.39 -8.01
CA ALA A 64 -12.07 -7.96 -6.87
C ALA A 64 -13.49 -8.40 -7.24
N ILE A 65 -14.18 -7.60 -8.06
CA ILE A 65 -15.52 -7.91 -8.57
C ILE A 65 -15.48 -9.13 -9.49
N VAL A 66 -14.58 -9.15 -10.48
CA VAL A 66 -14.44 -10.26 -11.44
C VAL A 66 -14.13 -11.58 -10.72
N ASN A 67 -13.21 -11.55 -9.75
CA ASN A 67 -12.82 -12.73 -8.99
C ASN A 67 -13.98 -13.33 -8.19
N ARG A 68 -14.87 -12.49 -7.67
CA ARG A 68 -16.00 -12.94 -6.86
C ARG A 68 -17.25 -13.23 -7.68
N TYR A 69 -17.42 -12.54 -8.80
CA TYR A 69 -18.58 -12.59 -9.69
C TYR A 69 -18.14 -12.69 -11.15
N PRO A 70 -17.70 -13.87 -11.62
CA PRO A 70 -17.12 -14.02 -12.96
C PRO A 70 -18.06 -13.64 -14.10
N GLU A 71 -19.37 -13.77 -13.90
CA GLU A 71 -20.38 -13.36 -14.89
C GLU A 71 -20.42 -11.83 -15.11
N LEU A 72 -20.19 -11.05 -14.05
CA LEU A 72 -20.03 -9.60 -14.14
C LEU A 72 -18.68 -9.27 -14.81
N GLY A 73 -17.62 -10.00 -14.46
CA GLY A 73 -16.34 -9.89 -15.16
C GLY A 73 -16.45 -10.15 -16.65
N ASN A 74 -17.19 -11.18 -17.06
CA ASN A 74 -17.45 -11.45 -18.47
C ASN A 74 -18.14 -10.29 -19.17
N SER A 75 -19.10 -9.62 -18.52
CA SER A 75 -19.77 -8.45 -19.13
C SER A 75 -18.82 -7.28 -19.37
N ILE A 76 -17.85 -7.07 -18.46
CA ILE A 76 -16.81 -6.05 -18.59
C ILE A 76 -15.85 -6.42 -19.73
N LEU A 77 -15.41 -7.67 -19.76
CA LEU A 77 -14.43 -8.17 -20.74
C LEU A 77 -15.00 -8.35 -22.14
N SER A 78 -16.30 -8.60 -22.27
CA SER A 78 -17.01 -8.73 -23.56
C SER A 78 -17.35 -7.39 -24.21
N ASP A 79 -17.24 -6.30 -23.46
CA ASP A 79 -17.40 -4.94 -23.98
C ASP A 79 -16.01 -4.43 -24.39
N ASP A 80 -15.76 -4.38 -25.70
CA ASP A 80 -14.47 -3.96 -26.26
C ASP A 80 -14.05 -2.56 -25.77
N ILE A 81 -15.02 -1.66 -25.54
CA ILE A 81 -14.75 -0.30 -25.07
C ILE A 81 -14.38 -0.32 -23.59
N ALA A 82 -15.18 -1.00 -22.75
CA ALA A 82 -14.90 -1.09 -21.32
C ALA A 82 -13.57 -1.80 -21.04
N SER A 83 -13.28 -2.86 -21.80
CA SER A 83 -12.02 -3.60 -21.74
C SER A 83 -10.84 -2.74 -22.18
N ASP A 84 -10.89 -2.09 -23.35
CA ASP A 84 -9.82 -1.20 -23.83
C ASP A 84 -9.53 -0.07 -22.85
N ILE A 85 -10.57 0.54 -22.27
CA ILE A 85 -10.40 1.62 -21.29
C ILE A 85 -9.72 1.09 -20.02
N LEU A 86 -10.18 -0.04 -19.47
CA LEU A 86 -9.69 -0.57 -18.19
C LEU A 86 -8.21 -1.00 -18.27
N PHE A 87 -7.84 -1.69 -19.35
CA PHE A 87 -6.49 -2.25 -19.51
C PHE A 87 -5.52 -1.30 -20.23
N GLY A 88 -6.03 -0.30 -20.96
CA GLY A 88 -5.23 0.69 -21.66
C GLY A 88 -4.77 1.86 -20.78
N LEU A 89 -3.96 2.74 -21.38
CA LEU A 89 -3.49 3.99 -20.78
C LEU A 89 -4.64 4.97 -20.47
N ARG A 90 -5.79 4.82 -21.16
CA ARG A 90 -6.97 5.67 -20.98
C ARG A 90 -7.52 5.67 -19.56
N CYS A 91 -7.34 4.60 -18.80
CA CYS A 91 -7.76 4.59 -17.40
C CYS A 91 -6.96 5.59 -16.54
N SER A 92 -5.69 5.80 -16.87
CA SER A 92 -4.83 6.77 -16.19
C SER A 92 -5.09 8.20 -16.66
N GLU A 93 -5.43 8.39 -17.94
CA GLU A 93 -5.77 9.69 -18.53
C GLU A 93 -7.13 10.22 -18.04
N ASP A 94 -8.13 9.35 -18.00
CA ASP A 94 -9.48 9.66 -17.52
C ASP A 94 -10.02 8.57 -16.57
N PRO A 95 -9.61 8.61 -15.28
CA PRO A 95 -10.07 7.67 -14.27
C PRO A 95 -11.58 7.73 -14.01
N ILE A 96 -12.23 8.88 -14.27
CA ILE A 96 -13.68 9.01 -14.07
C ILE A 96 -14.41 8.18 -15.14
N SER A 97 -14.07 8.39 -16.41
CA SER A 97 -14.62 7.59 -17.51
C SER A 97 -14.29 6.12 -17.37
N CYS A 98 -13.10 5.78 -16.87
CA CYS A 98 -12.72 4.41 -16.56
C CYS A 98 -13.64 3.77 -15.51
N LEU A 99 -13.86 4.43 -14.37
CA LEU A 99 -14.77 3.95 -13.34
C LEU A 99 -16.21 3.78 -13.86
N GLU A 100 -16.67 4.76 -14.66
CA GLU A 100 -18.01 4.75 -15.22
C GLU A 100 -18.24 3.58 -16.17
N ASN A 101 -17.37 3.40 -17.15
CA ASN A 101 -17.52 2.37 -18.18
C ASN A 101 -17.16 0.97 -17.69
N ALA A 102 -16.09 0.83 -16.90
CA ALA A 102 -15.60 -0.47 -16.47
C ALA A 102 -16.32 -1.04 -15.24
N ILE A 103 -16.96 -0.20 -14.41
CA ILE A 103 -17.55 -0.64 -13.14
C ILE A 103 -19.01 -0.22 -12.99
N LEU A 104 -19.30 1.09 -13.07
CA LEU A 104 -20.65 1.59 -12.79
C LEU A 104 -21.69 1.09 -13.80
N ASN A 105 -21.41 1.20 -15.10
CA ASN A 105 -22.32 0.80 -16.16
C ASN A 105 -22.62 -0.72 -16.12
N PRO A 106 -21.61 -1.62 -16.01
CA PRO A 106 -21.83 -3.05 -15.81
C PRO A 106 -22.71 -3.36 -14.59
N LEU A 107 -22.46 -2.72 -13.44
CA LEU A 107 -23.23 -2.92 -12.22
C LEU A 107 -24.69 -2.45 -12.37
N LYS A 108 -24.93 -1.32 -13.05
CA LYS A 108 -26.28 -0.78 -13.33
C LYS A 108 -27.10 -1.70 -14.23
N ASN A 109 -26.45 -2.33 -15.21
CA ASN A 109 -27.13 -3.06 -16.27
C ASN A 109 -27.41 -4.52 -15.91
N ALA A 110 -26.49 -5.21 -15.24
CA ALA A 110 -26.56 -6.67 -15.15
C ALA A 110 -26.97 -7.21 -13.76
N TRP A 111 -26.92 -6.42 -12.67
CA TRP A 111 -26.94 -7.00 -11.30
C TRP A 111 -27.86 -6.29 -10.30
N LYS A 112 -29.11 -6.01 -10.68
CA LYS A 112 -30.10 -5.41 -9.76
C LYS A 112 -30.53 -6.33 -8.60
N ASN A 113 -30.31 -7.64 -8.73
CA ASN A 113 -30.77 -8.65 -7.77
C ASN A 113 -29.73 -9.03 -6.70
N TYR A 114 -28.50 -8.50 -6.78
CA TYR A 114 -27.42 -8.83 -5.85
C TYR A 114 -27.02 -7.62 -5.02
N GLN A 115 -26.83 -7.83 -3.72
CA GLN A 115 -26.27 -6.81 -2.85
C GLN A 115 -24.74 -6.90 -2.83
N PHE A 116 -24.06 -5.81 -3.17
CA PHE A 116 -22.61 -5.70 -3.11
C PHE A 116 -22.21 -4.86 -1.90
N VAL A 117 -21.15 -5.27 -1.21
CA VAL A 117 -20.50 -4.46 -0.18
C VAL A 117 -19.05 -4.28 -0.59
N ILE A 118 -18.65 -3.04 -0.81
CA ILE A 118 -17.27 -2.65 -1.08
C ILE A 118 -16.68 -2.09 0.21
N LEU A 119 -15.68 -2.77 0.74
CA LEU A 119 -14.88 -2.31 1.87
C LEU A 119 -13.64 -1.60 1.34
N ILE A 120 -13.47 -0.33 1.71
CA ILE A 120 -12.26 0.45 1.43
C ILE A 120 -11.58 0.72 2.76
N ASP A 121 -10.43 0.08 2.95
CA ASP A 121 -9.65 0.24 4.17
C ASP A 121 -8.75 1.49 4.09
N ALA A 122 -8.62 2.19 5.22
CA ALA A 122 -7.73 3.32 5.47
C ALA A 122 -7.79 4.42 4.38
N VAL A 123 -9.00 4.93 4.09
CA VAL A 123 -9.19 5.93 3.01
C VAL A 123 -8.44 7.25 3.25
N ASP A 124 -8.01 7.55 4.48
CA ASP A 124 -7.12 8.69 4.75
C ASP A 124 -5.75 8.55 4.11
N GLU A 125 -5.31 7.33 3.82
CA GLU A 125 -4.02 7.09 3.14
C GLU A 125 -4.05 7.52 1.67
N CYS A 126 -5.25 7.64 1.10
CA CYS A 126 -5.49 8.13 -0.26
C CYS A 126 -5.49 9.66 -0.38
N ASN A 127 -5.32 10.38 0.73
CA ASN A 127 -5.37 11.82 0.76
C ASN A 127 -3.99 12.43 0.45
N SER A 128 -3.67 12.51 -0.84
CA SER A 128 -2.47 13.19 -1.32
C SER A 128 -2.73 14.70 -1.51
N ALA A 129 -1.66 15.49 -1.59
CA ALA A 129 -1.76 16.93 -1.88
C ALA A 129 -2.31 17.21 -3.30
N ASP A 130 -2.34 16.20 -4.17
CA ASP A 130 -2.96 16.29 -5.48
C ASP A 130 -4.48 16.41 -5.34
N LYS A 131 -5.07 17.32 -6.12
CA LYS A 131 -6.52 17.47 -6.23
C LYS A 131 -7.17 16.30 -6.97
N ASN A 132 -6.39 15.54 -7.75
CA ASN A 132 -6.79 14.35 -8.47
C ASN A 132 -6.31 13.11 -7.72
N ASN A 133 -7.01 12.76 -6.65
CA ASN A 133 -6.70 11.58 -5.84
C ASN A 133 -7.92 10.67 -5.64
N ILE A 134 -7.68 9.46 -5.14
CA ILE A 134 -8.70 8.42 -4.94
C ILE A 134 -9.81 8.92 -4.01
N LEU A 135 -9.46 9.68 -2.96
CA LEU A 135 -10.44 10.25 -2.04
C LEU A 135 -11.42 11.20 -2.76
N GLN A 136 -10.90 12.03 -3.67
CA GLN A 136 -11.71 12.94 -4.49
C GLN A 136 -12.55 12.20 -5.54
N LEU A 137 -12.00 11.15 -6.16
CA LEU A 137 -12.73 10.28 -7.08
C LEU A 137 -13.92 9.63 -6.37
N LEU A 138 -13.68 9.00 -5.21
CA LEU A 138 -14.71 8.38 -4.40
C LEU A 138 -15.80 9.38 -4.02
N PHE A 139 -15.42 10.53 -3.47
CA PHE A 139 -16.38 11.56 -3.10
C PHE A 139 -17.27 11.99 -4.28
N LYS A 140 -16.72 12.12 -5.50
CA LYS A 140 -17.49 12.52 -6.68
C LYS A 140 -18.40 11.43 -7.24
N GLN A 141 -18.05 10.16 -7.05
CA GLN A 141 -18.66 9.04 -7.77
C GLN A 141 -19.45 8.07 -6.89
N ILE A 142 -19.29 8.13 -5.57
CA ILE A 142 -19.93 7.18 -4.64
C ILE A 142 -21.47 7.17 -4.76
N ASP A 143 -22.08 8.34 -4.99
CA ASP A 143 -23.53 8.48 -5.16
C ASP A 143 -24.04 8.00 -6.53
N ASN A 144 -23.13 7.78 -7.50
CA ASN A 144 -23.48 7.29 -8.83
C ASN A 144 -23.58 5.75 -8.89
N PHE A 145 -23.17 5.05 -7.82
CA PHE A 145 -23.31 3.60 -7.71
C PHE A 145 -24.78 3.17 -7.57
N PRO A 146 -25.16 2.01 -8.11
CA PRO A 146 -26.49 1.44 -7.90
C PRO A 146 -26.84 1.27 -6.42
N GLN A 147 -28.13 1.39 -6.06
CA GLN A 147 -28.59 1.29 -4.67
C GLN A 147 -28.26 -0.04 -3.98
N ASN A 148 -28.09 -1.11 -4.77
CA ASN A 148 -27.70 -2.43 -4.30
C ASN A 148 -26.20 -2.56 -3.99
N VAL A 149 -25.39 -1.54 -4.26
CA VAL A 149 -23.98 -1.44 -3.83
C VAL A 149 -23.90 -0.58 -2.58
N LYS A 150 -23.25 -1.10 -1.54
CA LYS A 150 -23.00 -0.42 -0.27
C LYS A 150 -21.50 -0.25 -0.06
N PHE A 151 -21.11 0.85 0.56
CA PHE A 151 -19.72 1.12 0.92
C PHE A 151 -19.53 1.05 2.43
N ILE A 152 -18.43 0.44 2.85
CA ILE A 152 -17.88 0.56 4.19
C ILE A 152 -16.50 1.17 4.01
N LEU A 153 -16.28 2.34 4.61
CA LEU A 153 -15.00 3.04 4.55
C LEU A 153 -14.42 3.04 5.97
N THR A 154 -13.14 2.69 6.10
CA THR A 154 -12.40 2.89 7.36
C THR A 154 -11.46 4.08 7.20
N SER A 155 -11.28 4.87 8.26
CA SER A 155 -10.37 6.01 8.25
C SER A 155 -9.92 6.39 9.65
N ARG A 156 -8.76 7.04 9.76
CA ARG A 156 -8.42 7.85 10.92
C ARG A 156 -9.38 9.04 11.03
N ASN A 157 -9.58 9.55 12.25
CA ASN A 157 -10.37 10.74 12.50
C ASN A 157 -9.63 12.00 12.02
N ILE A 158 -9.71 12.27 10.72
CA ILE A 158 -9.05 13.39 10.03
C ILE A 158 -10.11 14.24 9.33
N GLU A 159 -10.15 15.53 9.65
CA GLU A 159 -11.18 16.47 9.17
C GLU A 159 -11.26 16.54 7.63
N GLN A 160 -10.15 16.38 6.93
CA GLN A 160 -10.07 16.40 5.47
C GLN A 160 -10.86 15.25 4.82
N VAL A 161 -10.96 14.10 5.49
CA VAL A 161 -11.77 12.96 5.06
C VAL A 161 -13.22 13.15 5.51
N LEU A 162 -13.42 13.44 6.80
CA LEU A 162 -14.76 13.57 7.39
C LEU A 162 -15.59 14.66 6.72
N SER A 163 -14.96 15.78 6.35
CA SER A 163 -15.65 16.88 5.68
C SER A 163 -16.23 16.52 4.31
N LYS A 164 -15.63 15.56 3.60
CA LYS A 164 -16.14 15.07 2.31
C LYS A 164 -17.32 14.11 2.50
N PHE A 165 -17.37 13.36 3.60
CA PHE A 165 -18.38 12.32 3.81
C PHE A 165 -19.42 12.65 4.88
N LYS A 166 -19.64 13.94 5.20
CA LYS A 166 -20.62 14.38 6.22
C LYS A 166 -22.05 13.87 5.99
N SER A 167 -22.40 13.52 4.77
CA SER A 167 -23.72 12.96 4.41
C SER A 167 -23.83 11.45 4.70
N LEU A 168 -22.73 10.76 4.99
CA LEU A 168 -22.72 9.33 5.30
C LEU A 168 -22.96 9.06 6.79
N ASN A 169 -23.48 7.87 7.09
CA ASN A 169 -23.61 7.41 8.47
C ASN A 169 -22.23 7.12 9.06
N GLU A 170 -21.83 7.89 10.08
CA GLU A 170 -20.56 7.73 10.76
C GLU A 170 -20.68 6.80 11.98
N ILE A 171 -19.74 5.84 12.11
CA ILE A 171 -19.56 5.03 13.31
C ILE A 171 -18.18 5.33 13.88
N GLU A 172 -18.14 6.14 14.95
CA GLU A 172 -16.87 6.48 15.60
C GLU A 172 -16.40 5.37 16.56
N LEU A 173 -15.29 4.72 16.20
CA LEU A 173 -14.61 3.72 17.03
C LEU A 173 -13.61 4.38 17.99
N SER A 174 -14.12 5.15 18.95
CA SER A 174 -13.28 5.88 19.91
C SER A 174 -12.68 4.96 20.99
N SER A 175 -11.36 5.01 21.16
CA SER A 175 -10.61 4.27 22.20
C SER A 175 -11.04 4.64 23.63
N PHE A 176 -11.65 5.82 23.81
CA PHE A 176 -12.12 6.31 25.11
C PHE A 176 -13.46 5.69 25.58
N ARG A 177 -14.17 4.96 24.71
CA ARG A 177 -15.42 4.28 25.06
C ARG A 177 -15.18 3.12 26.03
N ASN A 178 -16.08 2.93 26.99
CA ASN A 178 -15.96 1.86 28.00
C ASN A 178 -16.04 0.47 27.35
N GLU A 179 -16.78 0.34 26.26
CA GLU A 179 -16.87 -0.88 25.45
C GLU A 179 -15.50 -1.29 24.90
N ASN A 180 -14.71 -0.34 24.41
CA ASN A 180 -13.35 -0.61 23.94
C ASN A 180 -12.42 -1.08 25.07
N LYS A 181 -12.55 -0.51 26.27
CA LYS A 181 -11.80 -0.99 27.45
C LYS A 181 -12.18 -2.43 27.81
N ASN A 182 -13.46 -2.79 27.70
CA ASN A 182 -13.93 -4.15 27.95
C ASN A 182 -13.36 -5.11 26.89
N ASP A 183 -13.38 -4.72 25.62
CA ASP A 183 -12.85 -5.54 24.53
C ASP A 183 -11.34 -5.73 24.64
N VAL A 184 -10.59 -4.68 25.00
CA VAL A 184 -9.14 -4.78 25.30
C VAL A 184 -8.90 -5.71 26.48
N THR A 185 -9.68 -5.61 27.54
CA THR A 185 -9.55 -6.50 28.70
C THR A 185 -9.82 -7.96 28.33
N GLU A 186 -10.85 -8.22 27.53
CA GLU A 186 -11.14 -9.56 26.99
C GLU A 186 -10.00 -10.07 26.10
N TYR A 187 -9.47 -9.21 25.23
CA TYR A 187 -8.32 -9.54 24.38
C TYR A 187 -7.08 -9.89 25.20
N ILE A 188 -6.74 -9.11 26.23
CA ILE A 188 -5.63 -9.41 27.13
C ILE A 188 -5.84 -10.77 27.80
N GLY A 189 -7.02 -11.03 28.35
CA GLY A 189 -7.33 -12.29 29.04
C GLY A 189 -7.24 -13.52 28.13
N LYS A 190 -7.56 -13.38 26.83
CA LYS A 190 -7.42 -14.47 25.84
C LYS A 190 -5.99 -14.69 25.37
N ASN A 191 -5.17 -13.64 25.33
CA ASN A 191 -3.84 -13.66 24.69
C ASN A 191 -2.67 -13.63 25.68
N SER A 192 -2.95 -13.67 26.99
CA SER A 192 -1.92 -13.61 28.03
C SER A 192 -2.38 -14.27 29.33
N HIS A 193 -1.43 -14.68 30.17
CA HIS A 193 -1.69 -15.25 31.49
C HIS A 193 -1.41 -14.21 32.59
N LEU A 194 -2.07 -13.04 32.49
CA LEU A 194 -1.90 -11.95 33.44
C LEU A 194 -2.90 -12.04 34.59
N THR A 195 -2.48 -11.57 35.76
CA THR A 195 -3.40 -11.39 36.90
C THR A 195 -4.41 -10.29 36.60
N ASN A 196 -5.59 -10.33 37.24
CA ASN A 196 -6.61 -9.29 37.09
C ASN A 196 -6.06 -7.87 37.34
N PHE A 197 -5.13 -7.72 38.28
CA PHE A 197 -4.47 -6.45 38.56
C PHE A 197 -3.62 -5.96 37.37
N GLN A 198 -2.78 -6.83 36.79
CA GLN A 198 -1.95 -6.50 35.63
C GLN A 198 -2.80 -6.19 34.39
N MET A 199 -3.88 -6.95 34.17
CA MET A 199 -4.83 -6.70 33.08
C MET A 199 -5.45 -5.32 33.22
N ASN A 200 -5.98 -4.97 34.40
CA ASN A 200 -6.56 -3.66 34.65
C ASN A 200 -5.55 -2.53 34.43
N LEU A 201 -4.29 -2.72 34.87
CA LEU A 201 -3.26 -1.72 34.68
C LEU A 201 -2.92 -1.50 33.21
N LEU A 202 -2.76 -2.58 32.44
CA LEU A 202 -2.48 -2.51 31.00
C LEU A 202 -3.67 -1.93 30.20
N THR A 203 -4.90 -2.30 30.54
CA THR A 203 -6.11 -1.70 29.94
C THR A 203 -6.18 -0.20 30.21
N ASN A 204 -5.88 0.22 31.45
CA ASN A 204 -5.93 1.64 31.81
C ASN A 204 -4.83 2.46 31.12
N VAL A 205 -3.59 1.96 31.09
CA VAL A 205 -2.47 2.67 30.46
C VAL A 205 -2.59 2.71 28.94
N SER A 206 -3.11 1.64 28.31
CA SER A 206 -3.30 1.61 26.87
C SER A 206 -4.43 2.51 26.39
N GLY A 207 -5.32 2.95 27.30
CA GLY A 207 -6.45 3.81 26.97
C GLY A 207 -7.40 3.16 25.95
N GLY A 208 -7.50 1.82 25.93
CA GLY A 208 -8.32 1.10 24.95
C GLY A 208 -7.64 0.87 23.58
N ASN A 209 -6.34 1.15 23.45
CA ASN A 209 -5.59 0.92 22.21
C ASN A 209 -5.07 -0.53 22.11
N PHE A 210 -5.64 -1.33 21.21
CA PHE A 210 -5.22 -2.70 20.97
C PHE A 210 -3.76 -2.84 20.50
N LEU A 211 -3.29 -1.93 19.65
CA LEU A 211 -1.92 -1.98 19.14
C LEU A 211 -0.91 -1.75 20.27
N HIS A 212 -1.22 -0.83 21.20
CA HIS A 212 -0.40 -0.59 22.38
C HIS A 212 -0.27 -1.87 23.24
N VAL A 213 -1.39 -2.51 23.53
CA VAL A 213 -1.45 -3.78 24.28
C VAL A 213 -0.66 -4.87 23.56
N LYS A 214 -0.92 -5.07 22.26
CA LYS A 214 -0.27 -6.11 21.44
C LYS A 214 1.25 -5.92 21.46
N LEU A 215 1.73 -4.71 21.17
CA LEU A 215 3.17 -4.44 21.10
C LEU A 215 3.84 -4.62 22.47
N TYR A 216 3.21 -4.16 23.56
CA TYR A 216 3.74 -4.33 24.90
C TYR A 216 3.84 -5.81 25.31
N LEU A 217 2.80 -6.61 25.02
CA LEU A 217 2.81 -8.05 25.28
C LEU A 217 3.85 -8.79 24.42
N GLU A 218 4.08 -8.36 23.18
CA GLU A 218 5.17 -8.91 22.35
C GLU A 218 6.56 -8.54 22.91
N SER A 219 6.77 -7.30 23.39
CA SER A 219 8.00 -6.91 24.08
C SER A 219 8.28 -7.77 25.31
N CYS A 220 7.24 -8.03 26.09
CA CYS A 220 7.26 -8.92 27.23
C CYS A 220 7.73 -10.33 26.87
N LYS A 221 7.14 -10.92 25.81
CA LYS A 221 7.52 -12.25 25.32
C LYS A 221 8.99 -12.29 24.90
N LYS A 222 9.45 -11.28 24.15
CA LYS A 222 10.85 -11.20 23.68
C LYS A 222 11.87 -11.05 24.80
N SER A 223 11.57 -10.19 25.79
CA SER A 223 12.45 -9.99 26.95
C SER A 223 12.32 -11.06 28.04
N LYS A 224 11.32 -11.95 27.93
CA LYS A 224 10.92 -12.91 28.97
C LYS A 224 10.63 -12.25 30.33
N ASN A 225 10.28 -10.96 30.32
CA ASN A 225 9.98 -10.19 31.51
C ASN A 225 8.95 -9.10 31.18
N CYS A 226 8.04 -8.83 32.12
CA CYS A 226 7.06 -7.75 31.99
C CYS A 226 7.15 -6.81 33.18
N ASP A 227 7.55 -5.55 32.94
CA ASP A 227 7.52 -4.52 33.97
C ASP A 227 6.17 -3.78 33.99
N PHE A 228 5.20 -4.38 34.65
CA PHE A 228 3.89 -3.74 34.86
C PHE A 228 3.96 -2.47 35.72
N ARG A 229 5.08 -2.15 36.39
CA ARG A 229 5.19 -0.91 37.16
C ARG A 229 5.45 0.30 36.26
N ASN A 230 6.06 0.08 35.09
CA ASN A 230 6.49 1.13 34.17
C ASN A 230 6.00 0.86 32.74
N ILE A 231 4.71 0.59 32.57
CA ILE A 231 4.11 0.41 31.24
C ILE A 231 4.25 1.73 30.46
N PRO A 232 4.84 1.73 29.25
CA PRO A 232 4.98 2.95 28.47
C PRO A 232 3.62 3.57 28.15
N SER A 233 3.45 4.86 28.41
CA SER A 233 2.14 5.53 28.32
C SER A 233 1.62 5.81 26.90
N SER A 234 2.36 5.43 25.85
CA SER A 234 2.06 5.79 24.47
C SER A 234 2.73 4.82 23.49
N LEU A 235 2.20 4.70 22.27
CA LEU A 235 2.81 3.91 21.20
C LEU A 235 4.25 4.34 20.91
N GLU A 236 4.54 5.64 20.87
CA GLU A 236 5.89 6.16 20.61
C GLU A 236 6.91 5.67 21.63
N LYS A 237 6.55 5.68 22.93
CA LYS A 237 7.41 5.14 23.99
C LYS A 237 7.58 3.62 23.88
N ILE A 238 6.57 2.88 23.44
CA ILE A 238 6.70 1.44 23.16
C ILE A 238 7.67 1.22 21.99
N TYR A 239 7.55 1.99 20.91
CA TYR A 239 8.47 1.89 19.77
C TYR A 239 9.91 2.18 20.18
N GLN A 240 10.12 3.28 20.90
CA GLN A 240 11.42 3.64 21.45
C GLN A 240 12.02 2.50 22.28
N MET A 241 11.29 2.02 23.29
CA MET A 241 11.72 0.95 24.19
C MET A 241 12.12 -0.33 23.41
N ASN A 242 11.32 -0.72 22.42
CA ASN A 242 11.58 -1.92 21.63
C ASN A 242 12.78 -1.79 20.70
N LEU A 243 12.97 -0.63 20.07
CA LEU A 243 14.13 -0.35 19.22
C LEU A 243 15.41 -0.28 20.09
N GLU A 244 15.35 0.38 21.25
CA GLU A 244 16.47 0.38 22.21
C GLU A 244 16.87 -1.03 22.62
N ARG A 245 15.89 -1.88 22.94
CA ARG A 245 16.12 -3.29 23.26
C ARG A 245 16.73 -4.06 22.07
N ALA A 246 16.15 -3.91 20.88
CA ALA A 246 16.60 -4.61 19.67
C ALA A 246 18.06 -4.29 19.30
N PHE A 247 18.49 -3.05 19.56
CA PHE A 247 19.84 -2.56 19.22
C PHE A 247 20.72 -2.26 20.42
N ALA A 248 20.42 -2.85 21.59
CA ALA A 248 21.18 -2.64 22.82
C ALA A 248 22.60 -3.21 22.72
N MET A 249 22.72 -4.43 22.19
CA MET A 249 24.00 -5.17 22.13
C MET A 249 24.87 -4.74 20.94
N GLU A 250 24.24 -4.35 19.82
CA GLU A 250 24.93 -3.87 18.62
C GLU A 250 24.36 -2.52 18.18
N PRO A 251 24.79 -1.39 18.78
CA PRO A 251 24.20 -0.10 18.45
C PRO A 251 24.36 0.34 16.99
N ARG A 252 25.49 -0.04 16.36
CA ARG A 252 25.81 0.26 14.96
C ARG A 252 24.94 -0.50 13.95
N LEU A 253 24.35 -1.62 14.36
CA LEU A 253 23.47 -2.40 13.50
C LEU A 253 22.23 -1.61 13.06
N PHE A 254 21.77 -0.66 13.87
CA PHE A 254 20.70 0.23 13.45
C PHE A 254 21.13 1.13 12.29
N GLU A 255 22.37 1.63 12.29
CA GLU A 255 22.93 2.43 11.18
C GLU A 255 23.04 1.58 9.91
N GLU A 256 23.39 0.29 10.03
CA GLU A 256 23.41 -0.67 8.91
C GLU A 256 22.00 -0.93 8.34
N LEU A 257 20.95 -0.87 9.18
CA LEU A 257 19.55 -1.06 8.79
C LEU A 257 18.85 0.25 8.39
N MET A 258 19.44 1.40 8.66
CA MET A 258 18.82 2.71 8.38
C MET A 258 18.39 2.84 6.91
N PRO A 259 19.22 2.47 5.91
CA PRO A 259 18.81 2.55 4.50
C PRO A 259 17.55 1.74 4.18
N ILE A 260 17.34 0.60 4.86
CA ILE A 260 16.12 -0.21 4.68
C ILE A 260 14.90 0.53 5.23
N PHE A 261 15.01 1.17 6.40
CA PHE A 261 13.91 1.98 6.92
C PHE A 261 13.63 3.22 6.08
N GLU A 262 14.66 3.86 5.53
CA GLU A 262 14.53 4.99 4.60
C GLU A 262 13.78 4.57 3.34
N VAL A 263 14.12 3.42 2.76
CA VAL A 263 13.41 2.81 1.61
C VAL A 263 11.96 2.49 1.98
N LEU A 264 11.72 1.76 3.08
CA LEU A 264 10.36 1.40 3.51
C LEU A 264 9.46 2.62 3.79
N CYS A 265 10.04 3.72 4.27
CA CYS A 265 9.30 4.96 4.55
C CYS A 265 8.99 5.80 3.32
N THR A 266 9.57 5.46 2.16
CA THR A 266 9.48 6.25 0.92
C THR A 266 8.98 5.45 -0.29
N MET A 267 8.90 4.13 -0.20
CA MET A 267 8.39 3.27 -1.27
C MET A 267 6.95 3.68 -1.66
N THR A 268 6.71 3.70 -2.97
CA THR A 268 5.41 4.05 -3.57
C THR A 268 4.57 2.82 -3.91
N LYS A 269 5.19 1.63 -3.91
CA LYS A 269 4.57 0.34 -4.24
C LYS A 269 5.15 -0.78 -3.36
N PRO A 270 4.45 -1.92 -3.20
CA PRO A 270 5.01 -3.09 -2.53
C PRO A 270 6.29 -3.53 -3.23
N MET A 271 7.31 -3.91 -2.45
CA MET A 271 8.59 -4.38 -2.97
C MET A 271 9.06 -5.62 -2.23
N THR A 272 9.74 -6.50 -2.95
CA THR A 272 10.38 -7.68 -2.39
C THR A 272 11.60 -7.29 -1.57
N GLU A 273 12.05 -8.20 -0.69
CA GLU A 273 13.30 -8.03 0.06
C GLU A 273 14.49 -7.72 -0.84
N GLU A 274 14.61 -8.44 -1.95
CA GLU A 274 15.74 -8.29 -2.87
C GLU A 274 15.77 -6.89 -3.46
N GLN A 275 14.62 -6.40 -3.93
CA GLN A 275 14.49 -5.05 -4.47
C GLN A 275 14.81 -3.99 -3.40
N ILE A 276 14.33 -4.18 -2.17
CA ILE A 276 14.64 -3.27 -1.06
C ILE A 276 16.14 -3.27 -0.77
N TYR A 277 16.80 -4.43 -0.73
CA TYR A 277 18.24 -4.53 -0.51
C TYR A 277 19.05 -3.89 -1.64
N GLU A 278 18.61 -4.03 -2.90
CA GLU A 278 19.23 -3.34 -4.03
C GLU A 278 19.14 -1.82 -3.91
N VAL A 279 17.94 -1.28 -3.67
CA VAL A 279 17.72 0.17 -3.50
C VAL A 279 18.51 0.70 -2.32
N ALA A 280 18.47 0.00 -1.19
CA ALA A 280 19.20 0.33 0.03
C ALA A 280 20.72 0.10 -0.08
N ASN A 281 21.23 -0.40 -1.22
CA ASN A 281 22.63 -0.77 -1.46
C ASN A 281 23.22 -1.69 -0.38
N ILE A 282 22.43 -2.64 0.11
CA ILE A 282 22.84 -3.63 1.10
C ILE A 282 23.68 -4.72 0.44
N SER A 283 24.92 -4.86 0.90
CA SER A 283 25.84 -5.87 0.37
C SER A 283 25.32 -7.29 0.64
N PRO A 284 25.52 -8.25 -0.29
CA PRO A 284 25.11 -9.64 -0.08
C PRO A 284 25.67 -10.27 1.21
N ALA A 285 26.86 -9.86 1.64
CA ALA A 285 27.49 -10.34 2.87
C ALA A 285 26.72 -9.94 4.14
N ASN A 286 25.97 -8.82 4.10
CA ASN A 286 25.22 -8.30 5.24
C ASN A 286 23.76 -8.79 5.29
N ARG A 287 23.20 -9.25 4.16
CA ARG A 287 21.77 -9.62 4.05
C ARG A 287 21.34 -10.65 5.10
N ARG A 288 22.08 -11.75 5.23
CA ARG A 288 21.77 -12.80 6.23
C ARG A 288 21.78 -12.28 7.68
N LYS A 289 22.63 -11.31 8.01
CA LYS A 289 22.65 -10.67 9.33
C LYS A 289 21.38 -9.84 9.51
N ILE A 290 21.05 -9.02 8.52
CA ILE A 290 19.88 -8.15 8.48
C ILE A 290 18.58 -8.95 8.57
N GLU A 291 18.40 -9.98 7.76
CA GLU A 291 17.22 -10.88 7.77
C GLU A 291 16.97 -11.46 9.16
N ARG A 292 18.04 -11.90 9.84
CA ARG A 292 17.94 -12.43 11.22
C ARG A 292 17.46 -11.37 12.19
N VAL A 293 17.88 -10.12 12.03
CA VAL A 293 17.47 -9.01 12.90
C VAL A 293 16.03 -8.62 12.60
N ILE A 294 15.64 -8.56 11.32
CA ILE A 294 14.26 -8.29 10.92
C ILE A 294 13.34 -9.36 11.51
N GLY A 295 13.64 -10.64 11.29
CA GLY A 295 12.83 -11.75 11.81
C GLY A 295 12.80 -11.83 13.34
N ASN A 296 13.98 -11.84 13.99
CA ASN A 296 14.05 -12.10 15.43
C ASN A 296 13.72 -10.88 16.27
N GLU A 297 14.15 -9.69 15.87
CA GLU A 297 14.02 -8.47 16.67
C GLU A 297 12.88 -7.57 16.19
N LEU A 298 12.68 -7.43 14.88
CA LEU A 298 11.75 -6.45 14.32
C LEU A 298 10.44 -7.04 13.78
N GLY A 299 10.20 -8.35 13.87
CA GLY A 299 8.98 -9.00 13.33
C GLY A 299 7.64 -8.56 13.96
N HIS A 300 7.68 -7.69 14.98
CA HIS A 300 6.49 -7.04 15.55
C HIS A 300 6.22 -5.64 14.96
N PHE A 301 7.14 -5.14 14.13
CA PHE A 301 7.07 -3.90 13.37
C PHE A 301 7.04 -4.13 11.87
N LEU A 302 7.70 -5.18 11.40
CA LEU A 302 7.85 -5.54 10.00
C LEU A 302 7.15 -6.87 9.74
N ILE A 303 6.51 -6.98 8.58
CA ILE A 303 5.84 -8.19 8.11
C ILE A 303 6.31 -8.54 6.70
N PHE A 304 6.47 -9.83 6.47
CA PHE A 304 6.60 -10.40 5.13
C PHE A 304 5.25 -10.96 4.72
N SER A 305 4.66 -10.40 3.67
CA SER A 305 3.41 -10.88 3.07
C SER A 305 3.58 -10.93 1.57
N ASP A 306 3.24 -12.06 0.96
CA ASP A 306 3.21 -12.22 -0.50
C ASP A 306 4.53 -11.76 -1.16
N GLY A 307 5.65 -12.23 -0.58
CA GLY A 307 7.01 -11.90 -1.03
C GLY A 307 7.49 -10.47 -0.74
N ASN A 308 6.64 -9.61 -0.19
CA ASN A 308 6.94 -8.20 0.06
C ASN A 308 7.22 -7.91 1.54
N LEU A 309 8.15 -6.98 1.79
CA LEU A 309 8.46 -6.48 3.13
C LEU A 309 7.75 -5.14 3.35
N SER A 310 7.01 -5.02 4.45
CA SER A 310 6.32 -3.78 4.81
C SER A 310 6.23 -3.57 6.32
N PHE A 311 5.81 -2.38 6.72
CA PHE A 311 5.46 -2.11 8.12
C PHE A 311 4.14 -2.79 8.47
N LEU A 312 4.10 -3.47 9.61
CA LEU A 312 2.88 -4.09 10.14
C LEU A 312 1.77 -3.07 10.39
N HIS A 313 2.13 -1.84 10.76
CA HIS A 313 1.18 -0.75 10.97
C HIS A 313 1.85 0.60 10.72
N LYS A 314 1.20 1.49 9.96
CA LYS A 314 1.73 2.80 9.54
C LYS A 314 2.28 3.69 10.67
N SER A 315 1.76 3.56 11.88
CA SER A 315 2.23 4.36 13.02
C SER A 315 3.71 4.18 13.38
N ILE A 316 4.37 3.06 13.01
CA ILE A 316 5.83 2.97 13.17
C ILE A 316 6.55 3.87 12.16
N ALA A 317 6.09 3.94 10.91
CA ALA A 317 6.64 4.85 9.91
C ALA A 317 6.42 6.32 10.34
N ASP A 318 5.24 6.63 10.87
CA ASP A 318 4.93 7.95 11.45
C ASP A 318 5.91 8.30 12.59
N PHE A 319 6.17 7.34 13.49
CA PHE A 319 7.14 7.50 14.58
C PHE A 319 8.57 7.72 14.10
N LEU A 320 9.03 6.92 13.14
CA LEU A 320 10.39 6.98 12.59
C LEU A 320 10.64 8.29 11.85
N THR A 321 9.62 8.84 11.17
CA THR A 321 9.79 10.00 10.27
C THR A 321 9.28 11.32 10.87
N CYS A 322 8.88 11.32 12.14
CA CYS A 322 8.36 12.51 12.81
C CYS A 322 9.45 13.58 13.00
N LYS A 323 9.30 14.73 12.31
CA LYS A 323 10.32 15.81 12.27
C LYS A 323 10.64 16.41 13.64
N SER A 324 9.72 16.38 14.61
CA SER A 324 10.01 16.84 15.98
C SER A 324 11.06 15.98 16.69
N ARG A 325 11.25 14.74 16.21
CA ARG A 325 12.18 13.74 16.71
C ARG A 325 13.50 13.70 15.94
N LYS A 326 13.76 14.64 15.04
CA LYS A 326 14.95 14.66 14.16
C LYS A 326 16.32 14.53 14.85
N HIS A 327 16.38 14.85 16.13
CA HIS A 327 17.59 14.81 16.96
C HIS A 327 17.76 13.47 17.71
N LEU A 328 16.78 12.57 17.60
CA LEU A 328 16.79 11.27 18.27
C LEU A 328 17.36 10.20 17.36
N ARG A 329 17.97 9.18 17.97
CA ARG A 329 18.71 8.10 17.31
C ARG A 329 17.92 7.36 16.22
N PHE A 330 16.64 7.11 16.43
CA PHE A 330 15.81 6.31 15.52
C PHE A 330 15.03 7.15 14.50
N PHE A 331 15.42 8.40 14.30
CA PHE A 331 14.81 9.23 13.26
C PHE A 331 15.29 8.79 11.87
N VAL A 332 14.34 8.64 10.96
CA VAL A 332 14.54 8.28 9.56
C VAL A 332 14.24 9.51 8.71
N ASN A 333 15.23 9.95 7.94
CA ASN A 333 15.03 11.05 6.99
C ASN A 333 14.49 10.51 5.66
N LYS A 334 13.29 10.93 5.28
CA LYS A 334 12.69 10.51 4.01
C LYS A 334 13.46 11.00 2.79
N GLU A 335 14.14 12.14 2.86
CA GLU A 335 14.89 12.66 1.71
C GLU A 335 16.06 11.73 1.32
N ASN A 336 16.67 11.03 2.30
CA ASN A 336 17.64 9.97 2.06
C ASN A 336 17.03 8.78 1.30
N GLY A 337 15.84 8.34 1.70
CA GLY A 337 15.11 7.26 1.02
C GLY A 337 14.81 7.60 -0.44
N HIS A 338 14.30 8.81 -0.70
CA HIS A 338 14.11 9.30 -2.07
C HIS A 338 15.42 9.37 -2.85
N THR A 339 16.53 9.75 -2.21
CA THR A 339 17.87 9.77 -2.83
C THR A 339 18.33 8.35 -3.19
N LEU A 340 18.09 7.35 -2.35
CA LEU A 340 18.42 5.94 -2.62
C LEU A 340 17.63 5.41 -3.82
N PHE A 341 16.32 5.67 -3.87
CA PHE A 341 15.48 5.30 -5.01
C PHE A 341 15.91 5.97 -6.30
N ALA A 342 16.14 7.29 -6.28
CA ALA A 342 16.67 8.00 -7.43
C ALA A 342 17.98 7.36 -7.89
N ALA A 343 18.95 7.17 -7.00
CA ALA A 343 20.22 6.53 -7.34
C ALA A 343 20.05 5.13 -7.94
N TYR A 344 19.12 4.33 -7.44
CA TYR A 344 18.80 3.01 -7.96
C TYR A 344 18.30 3.08 -9.41
N PHE A 345 17.24 3.85 -9.65
CA PHE A 345 16.69 4.00 -11.00
C PHE A 345 17.71 4.57 -11.98
N LEU A 346 18.48 5.57 -11.55
CA LEU A 346 19.49 6.24 -12.39
C LEU A 346 20.74 5.40 -12.67
N LYS A 347 20.92 4.25 -12.00
CA LYS A 347 21.93 3.26 -12.37
C LYS A 347 21.39 2.23 -13.36
N SER A 348 20.08 2.08 -13.46
CA SER A 348 19.47 1.08 -14.33
C SER A 348 19.70 1.45 -15.79
N PRO A 349 20.18 0.53 -16.64
CA PRO A 349 20.30 0.77 -18.07
C PRO A 349 18.95 0.82 -18.79
N TYR A 350 17.89 0.37 -18.11
CA TYR A 350 16.52 0.35 -18.62
C TYR A 350 15.57 0.78 -17.50
N ILE A 351 14.75 1.78 -17.77
CA ILE A 351 13.70 2.25 -16.87
C ILE A 351 12.39 2.01 -17.61
N SER A 352 11.48 1.26 -17.00
CA SER A 352 10.18 1.00 -17.59
C SER A 352 9.32 2.27 -17.61
N GLU A 353 8.31 2.31 -18.47
CA GLU A 353 7.38 3.45 -18.51
C GLU A 353 6.64 3.63 -17.18
N SER A 354 6.31 2.54 -16.48
CA SER A 354 5.69 2.59 -15.17
C SER A 354 6.63 3.10 -14.07
N ASP A 355 7.94 2.89 -14.19
CA ASP A 355 8.93 3.41 -13.24
C ASP A 355 9.26 4.88 -13.46
N LEU A 356 8.98 5.46 -14.63
CA LEU A 356 9.28 6.87 -14.92
C LEU A 356 8.65 7.83 -13.90
N VAL A 357 7.41 7.55 -13.49
CA VAL A 357 6.70 8.34 -12.48
C VAL A 357 7.43 8.29 -11.15
N ASP A 358 7.89 7.10 -10.76
CA ASP A 358 8.69 6.90 -9.54
C ASP A 358 10.04 7.64 -9.65
N VAL A 359 10.72 7.61 -10.80
CA VAL A 359 11.97 8.36 -11.01
C VAL A 359 11.76 9.85 -10.78
N VAL A 360 10.76 10.45 -11.44
CA VAL A 360 10.45 11.87 -11.32
C VAL A 360 10.12 12.23 -9.86
N HIS A 361 9.27 11.43 -9.22
CA HIS A 361 8.88 11.62 -7.82
C HIS A 361 10.08 11.57 -6.88
N HIS A 362 10.90 10.53 -6.95
CA HIS A 362 12.03 10.34 -6.06
C HIS A 362 13.16 11.35 -6.33
N VAL A 363 13.42 11.74 -7.58
CA VAL A 363 14.38 12.81 -7.88
C VAL A 363 13.92 14.13 -7.29
N ALA A 364 12.65 14.50 -7.48
CA ALA A 364 12.09 15.77 -6.97
C ALA A 364 12.15 15.85 -5.43
N MET A 365 11.97 14.73 -4.75
CA MET A 365 11.95 14.63 -3.28
C MET A 365 13.30 14.26 -2.65
N SER A 366 14.35 14.06 -3.46
CA SER A 366 15.71 13.71 -2.98
C SER A 366 16.45 14.88 -2.33
N GLU A 367 17.58 14.62 -1.68
CA GLU A 367 18.49 15.70 -1.20
C GLU A 367 19.38 16.26 -2.33
N ASN A 368 19.36 15.65 -3.52
CA ASN A 368 20.31 15.97 -4.59
C ASN A 368 19.79 17.09 -5.50
N ASP A 369 20.24 18.31 -5.26
CA ASP A 369 19.86 19.49 -6.04
C ASP A 369 20.35 19.46 -7.50
N GLU A 370 21.45 18.75 -7.81
CA GLU A 370 21.92 18.58 -9.18
C GLU A 370 20.88 17.79 -10.00
N TRP A 371 20.38 16.67 -9.44
CA TRP A 371 19.36 15.86 -10.11
C TRP A 371 18.04 16.62 -10.29
N LYS A 372 17.62 17.38 -9.27
CA LYS A 372 16.43 18.24 -9.37
C LYS A 372 16.57 19.29 -10.47
N ASN A 373 17.71 19.97 -10.54
CA ASN A 373 17.96 20.99 -11.56
C ASN A 373 17.95 20.40 -12.97
N VAL A 374 18.53 19.20 -13.15
CA VAL A 374 18.51 18.46 -14.41
C VAL A 374 17.08 18.10 -14.83
N LEU A 375 16.25 17.64 -13.89
CA LEU A 375 14.83 17.35 -14.12
C LEU A 375 14.05 18.61 -14.54
N ILE A 376 14.21 19.72 -13.82
CA ILE A 376 13.55 21.00 -14.09
C ILE A 376 13.94 21.56 -15.47
N HIS A 377 15.23 21.49 -15.82
CA HIS A 377 15.74 21.96 -17.11
C HIS A 377 15.21 21.11 -18.27
N GLY A 378 15.14 19.79 -18.11
CA GLY A 378 14.53 18.88 -19.07
C GLY A 378 13.06 19.21 -19.32
N TYR A 379 12.28 19.39 -18.25
CA TYR A 379 10.87 19.78 -18.34
C TYR A 379 10.66 21.14 -19.03
N THR A 380 11.50 22.13 -18.70
CA THR A 380 11.42 23.48 -19.31
C THR A 380 11.67 23.41 -20.82
N LYS A 381 12.65 22.61 -21.28
CA LYS A 381 12.88 22.43 -22.72
C LYS A 381 11.71 21.79 -23.46
N LEU A 382 10.99 20.86 -22.83
CA LEU A 382 9.80 20.23 -23.42
C LEU A 382 8.64 21.23 -23.58
N MET A 383 8.43 22.11 -22.59
CA MET A 383 7.31 23.04 -22.59
C MET A 383 7.47 24.23 -23.56
N PHE A 384 8.70 24.54 -23.98
CA PHE A 384 9.01 25.76 -24.74
C PHE A 384 9.55 25.54 -26.17
N ASN A 385 9.71 24.29 -26.64
CA ASN A 385 10.10 24.00 -28.04
C ASN A 385 9.02 23.19 -28.79
N ASP A 386 8.57 23.73 -29.92
CA ASP A 386 7.52 23.19 -30.81
C ASP A 386 8.08 22.36 -31.98
N THR A 387 9.14 21.58 -31.76
CA THR A 387 9.77 20.77 -32.82
C THR A 387 10.19 19.41 -32.31
N GLU A 388 9.58 18.36 -32.87
CA GLU A 388 10.05 16.97 -32.98
C GLU A 388 11.28 16.58 -32.14
N LEU A 389 11.13 16.55 -30.82
CA LEU A 389 12.09 15.93 -29.92
C LEU A 389 11.41 14.72 -29.28
N ASN A 390 11.34 13.63 -30.04
CA ASN A 390 11.52 12.32 -29.45
C ASN A 390 12.87 12.38 -28.71
N PHE A 391 12.86 12.22 -27.37
CA PHE A 391 14.02 12.14 -26.46
C PHE A 391 14.27 13.31 -25.49
N VAL A 392 14.17 13.00 -24.18
CA VAL A 392 14.87 13.73 -23.12
C VAL A 392 16.11 12.91 -22.73
N PHE A 393 17.29 13.35 -23.17
CA PHE A 393 18.57 12.90 -22.61
C PHE A 393 18.89 13.72 -21.36
N LEU A 394 18.87 13.11 -20.18
CA LEU A 394 19.26 13.76 -18.92
C LEU A 394 20.78 13.62 -18.74
N PHE A 395 21.56 14.37 -19.54
CA PHE A 395 23.03 14.35 -19.45
C PHE A 395 23.51 15.16 -18.24
N ALA A 396 23.68 14.51 -17.07
CA ALA A 396 24.60 15.00 -16.04
C ALA A 396 25.95 14.29 -16.25
N PRO A 397 27.10 15.01 -16.36
CA PRO A 397 28.42 14.39 -16.58
C PRO A 397 28.82 13.33 -15.53
N SER A 398 28.15 13.34 -14.38
CA SER A 398 28.28 12.42 -13.24
C SER A 398 27.32 11.20 -13.29
N CYS A 399 26.29 11.21 -14.15
CA CYS A 399 25.24 10.18 -14.24
C CYS A 399 25.30 9.45 -15.60
N LYS A 400 25.98 8.30 -15.64
CA LYS A 400 26.02 7.45 -16.85
C LYS A 400 24.70 6.75 -17.21
N GLY A 401 23.69 6.73 -16.34
CA GLY A 401 22.46 5.94 -16.55
C GLY A 401 21.23 6.73 -17.04
N PHE A 402 21.41 7.98 -17.46
CA PHE A 402 20.33 8.75 -18.09
C PHE A 402 20.45 8.74 -19.63
N GLN A 403 20.15 7.58 -20.23
CA GLN A 403 19.86 7.47 -21.66
C GLN A 403 18.45 6.90 -21.81
N PHE A 404 17.47 7.69 -22.23
CA PHE A 404 16.08 7.22 -22.44
C PHE A 404 15.81 6.88 -23.91
N ILE A 405 14.93 5.88 -24.16
CA ILE A 405 14.39 5.43 -25.47
C ILE A 405 12.84 5.62 -25.51
N TYR A 406 12.29 6.17 -26.61
CA TYR A 406 10.93 6.01 -27.13
C TYR A 406 11.05 5.68 -28.63
N ASN A 407 10.49 4.55 -29.07
CA ASN A 407 10.10 4.36 -30.45
C ASN A 407 8.85 3.45 -30.52
N HIS A 408 7.67 4.05 -30.52
CA HIS A 408 6.42 3.36 -30.86
C HIS A 408 5.73 4.05 -32.04
N LYS A 409 6.39 4.02 -33.20
CA LYS A 409 5.77 4.23 -34.52
C LYS A 409 6.65 3.69 -35.67
N SER A 410 7.01 2.40 -35.66
CA SER A 410 7.58 1.76 -36.86
C SER A 410 7.48 0.22 -36.96
N LEU A 411 6.64 -0.45 -36.17
CA LEU A 411 6.45 -1.92 -36.30
C LEU A 411 5.17 -2.34 -37.03
N VAL A 412 4.45 -1.38 -37.61
CA VAL A 412 3.40 -1.66 -38.60
C VAL A 412 3.60 -0.66 -39.74
N GLU A 413 4.53 -0.99 -40.65
CA GLU A 413 4.43 -0.77 -42.10
C GLU A 413 5.81 -0.90 -42.77
N ASN A 414 5.99 -2.04 -43.44
CA ASN A 414 6.76 -2.26 -44.68
C ASN A 414 8.25 -1.85 -44.78
N ASP A 415 9.07 -2.90 -44.90
CA ASP A 415 10.10 -3.10 -45.93
C ASP A 415 11.14 -2.00 -46.24
N LYS A 416 12.41 -2.42 -46.08
CA LYS A 416 13.68 -1.90 -46.64
C LYS A 416 14.31 -0.70 -45.93
N TYR A 417 15.45 -0.93 -45.26
CA TYR A 417 16.80 -0.63 -45.76
C TYR A 417 17.84 -0.73 -44.63
N GLU A 418 19.08 -1.06 -45.01
CA GLU A 418 20.22 -1.38 -44.15
C GLU A 418 20.85 -0.16 -43.43
N VAL A 419 21.42 -0.46 -42.26
CA VAL A 419 22.22 0.41 -41.40
C VAL A 419 23.54 0.79 -42.06
N TYR A 420 23.94 2.07 -42.05
CA TYR A 420 25.35 2.47 -41.85
C TYR A 420 25.50 3.89 -41.27
N LYS A 421 26.33 3.95 -40.21
CA LYS A 421 26.92 5.06 -39.43
C LYS A 421 26.00 5.98 -38.63
#